data_AF-A0A7S1C573-F1
#
_entry.id   AF-A0A7S1C573-F1
#
_cell.length_a   1.000
_cell.length_b   1.000
_cell.length_c   1.000
_cell.angle_alpha   90.00
_cell.angle_beta   90.00
_cell.angle_gamma   90.00
#
_symmetry.space_group_name_H-M   'P 1'
#
loop_
_entity.id
_entity.type
_entity.pdbx_description
1 polymer ?
#
loop_
_entity_poly.entity_id
_entity_poly.type
_entity_poly.pdbx_seq_one_letter_code
_entity_poly.pdbx_strand_id
1 'polypeptide(L)'
;NGRNSIDVDKFDYLCRDAHNLGIKATYDFSRLMNFARVIDNEICYHAKEVFDIYELFRTRYTLFRSVYSHRAAKAVEYMIRDVLLEADRAWGGRLSSAIDDPRDYMRYTDCVLK
;
A
#
# COMPACT_ATOMS: atom_id res chain seq x y z
N ASN A 1 -3.17 9.98 -6.23
CA ASN A 1 -3.34 10.73 -7.49
C ASN A 1 -4.17 9.91 -8.47
N GLY A 2 -5.44 10.31 -8.70
CA GLY A 2 -6.37 9.55 -9.55
C GLY A 2 -6.07 9.58 -11.05
N ARG A 3 -5.22 10.51 -11.53
CA ARG A 3 -4.93 10.67 -12.97
C ARG A 3 -3.86 9.71 -13.46
N ASN A 4 -2.75 9.60 -12.73
CA ASN A 4 -1.57 8.85 -13.17
C ASN A 4 -0.96 7.93 -12.10
N SER A 5 -1.55 7.88 -10.90
CA SER A 5 -1.05 7.07 -9.78
C SER A 5 0.37 7.43 -9.30
N ILE A 6 0.87 8.64 -9.57
CA ILE A 6 2.12 9.14 -8.99
C ILE A 6 1.76 10.01 -7.79
N ASP A 7 2.08 9.54 -6.59
CA ASP A 7 1.78 10.19 -5.31
C ASP A 7 2.74 9.73 -4.20
N VAL A 8 2.77 10.52 -3.12
CA VAL A 8 3.67 10.31 -1.97
C VAL A 8 3.39 9.03 -1.19
N ASP A 9 2.16 8.51 -1.26
CA ASP A 9 1.80 7.20 -0.69
C ASP A 9 2.70 6.10 -1.28
N LYS A 10 2.83 6.05 -2.61
CA LYS A 10 3.71 5.09 -3.29
C LYS A 10 5.18 5.34 -3.02
N PHE A 11 5.59 6.59 -2.91
CA PHE A 11 6.99 6.89 -2.59
C PHE A 11 7.36 6.31 -1.21
N ASP A 12 6.48 6.43 -0.22
CA ASP A 12 6.73 5.90 1.12
C ASP A 12 6.70 4.37 1.15
N TYR A 13 5.59 3.74 0.76
CA TYR A 13 5.45 2.29 0.98
C TYR A 13 6.42 1.48 0.11
N LEU A 14 6.73 1.93 -1.12
CA LEU A 14 7.67 1.21 -1.98
C LEU A 14 9.07 1.19 -1.36
N CYS A 15 9.51 2.32 -0.78
CA CYS A 15 10.80 2.41 -0.09
C CYS A 15 10.78 1.62 1.23
N ARG A 16 9.73 1.81 2.03
CA ARG A 16 9.55 1.14 3.34
C ARG A 16 9.52 -0.38 3.20
N ASP A 17 8.74 -0.90 2.26
CA ASP A 17 8.59 -2.33 2.05
C ASP A 17 9.86 -2.94 1.48
N ALA A 18 10.49 -2.29 0.49
CA ALA A 18 11.75 -2.77 -0.05
C ALA A 18 12.83 -2.87 1.04
N HIS A 19 12.94 -1.85 1.90
CA HIS A 19 13.84 -1.86 3.05
C HIS A 19 13.56 -3.04 4.00
N ASN A 20 12.31 -3.20 4.42
CA ASN A 20 11.92 -4.25 5.38
C ASN A 20 12.03 -5.67 4.82
N LEU A 21 11.97 -5.82 3.48
CA LEU A 21 12.11 -7.10 2.79
C LEU A 21 13.56 -7.41 2.38
N GLY A 22 14.51 -6.51 2.68
CA GLY A 22 15.91 -6.65 2.24
C GLY A 22 16.09 -6.57 0.71
N ILE A 23 15.11 -6.03 0.00
CA ILE A 23 15.20 -5.79 -1.43
C ILE A 23 16.02 -4.50 -1.60
N LYS A 24 17.17 -4.59 -2.28
CA LYS A 24 17.93 -3.40 -2.67
C LYS A 24 17.10 -2.56 -3.64
N ALA A 25 16.31 -1.62 -3.11
CA ALA A 25 15.76 -0.52 -3.88
C ALA A 25 16.84 0.55 -3.97
N THR A 26 17.29 0.83 -5.19
CA THR A 26 18.24 1.91 -5.49
C THR A 26 17.55 3.27 -5.66
N TYR A 27 16.29 3.41 -5.23
CA TYR A 27 15.44 4.52 -5.61
C TYR A 27 15.20 5.45 -4.43
N ASP A 28 15.72 6.67 -4.56
CA ASP A 28 15.38 7.77 -3.69
C ASP A 28 14.43 8.73 -4.44
N PHE A 29 13.14 8.62 -4.13
CA PHE A 29 12.11 9.48 -4.73
C PHE A 29 12.19 10.93 -4.24
N SER A 30 13.10 11.27 -3.30
CA SER A 30 13.41 12.67 -2.98
C SER A 30 13.87 13.44 -4.21
N ARG A 31 14.55 12.76 -5.14
CA ARG A 31 14.98 13.34 -6.41
C ARG A 31 13.79 13.77 -7.28
N LEU A 32 12.79 12.91 -7.45
CA LEU A 32 11.55 13.24 -8.16
C LEU A 32 10.85 14.44 -7.53
N MET A 33 10.81 14.51 -6.19
CA MET A 33 10.23 15.65 -5.48
C MET A 33 10.99 16.96 -5.74
N ASN A 34 12.32 16.92 -5.73
CA ASN A 34 13.16 18.10 -6.00
C ASN A 34 13.00 18.66 -7.42
N PHE A 35 12.73 17.77 -8.39
CA PHE A 35 12.50 18.14 -9.79
C PHE A 35 11.03 18.35 -10.17
N ALA A 36 10.10 18.23 -9.21
CA ALA A 36 8.70 18.55 -9.44
C ALA A 36 8.48 20.06 -9.53
N ARG A 37 7.63 20.50 -10.46
CA ARG A 37 7.19 21.89 -10.63
C ARG A 37 5.70 21.92 -10.90
N VAL A 38 5.06 23.06 -10.62
CA VAL A 38 3.68 23.31 -11.04
C VAL A 38 3.71 24.11 -12.33
N ILE A 39 3.12 23.58 -13.40
CA ILE A 39 2.99 24.22 -14.72
C ILE A 39 1.55 24.05 -15.15
N ASP A 40 0.87 25.13 -15.52
CA ASP A 40 -0.53 25.11 -15.98
C ASP A 40 -1.48 24.35 -15.02
N ASN A 41 -1.30 24.58 -13.71
CA ASN A 41 -2.06 23.93 -12.63
C ASN A 41 -1.88 22.40 -12.55
N GLU A 42 -0.81 21.86 -13.14
CA GLU A 42 -0.45 20.45 -13.05
C GLU A 42 0.93 20.26 -12.41
N ILE A 43 1.11 19.15 -11.70
CA ILE A 43 2.45 18.72 -11.25
C ILE A 43 3.17 18.11 -12.45
N CYS A 44 4.28 18.71 -12.83
CA CYS A 44 5.15 18.27 -13.90
C CYS A 44 6.52 17.87 -13.34
N TYR A 45 7.10 16.83 -13.92
CA TYR A 45 8.46 16.39 -13.64
C TYR A 45 9.38 16.78 -14.80
N HIS A 46 10.63 17.11 -14.48
CA HIS A 46 11.63 17.39 -15.50
C HIS A 46 11.83 16.16 -16.41
N ALA A 47 11.91 16.34 -17.73
CA ALA A 47 11.96 15.24 -18.71
C ALA A 47 13.06 14.20 -18.43
N LYS A 48 14.22 14.64 -17.93
CA LYS A 48 15.34 13.77 -17.51
C LYS A 48 15.00 12.74 -16.43
N GLU A 49 13.93 12.96 -15.66
CA GLU A 49 13.48 12.09 -14.57
C GLU A 49 12.56 10.95 -15.06
N VAL A 50 12.41 10.80 -16.39
CA VAL A 50 11.59 9.75 -16.99
C VAL A 50 11.98 8.35 -16.48
N PHE A 51 13.27 8.08 -16.30
CA PHE A 51 13.76 6.80 -15.78
C PHE A 51 13.32 6.56 -14.33
N ASP A 52 13.36 7.58 -13.47
CA ASP A 52 12.92 7.45 -12.08
C ASP A 52 11.40 7.18 -12.01
N ILE A 53 10.62 7.75 -12.92
CA ILE A 53 9.19 7.44 -13.07
C ILE A 53 8.99 5.99 -13.53
N TYR A 54 9.75 5.51 -14.52
CA TYR A 54 9.69 4.10 -14.94
C TYR A 54 10.03 3.14 -13.80
N GLU A 55 11.06 3.48 -13.02
CA GLU A 55 11.52 2.68 -11.90
C GLU A 55 10.50 2.60 -10.76
N LEU A 56 9.72 3.66 -10.53
CA LEU A 56 8.57 3.62 -9.63
C LEU A 56 7.59 2.50 -10.01
N PHE A 57 7.17 2.46 -11.28
CA PHE A 57 6.20 1.48 -11.74
C PHE A 57 6.79 0.07 -11.78
N ARG A 58 8.05 -0.06 -12.18
CA ARG A 58 8.77 -1.35 -12.18
C ARG A 58 8.90 -1.92 -10.76
N THR A 59 9.23 -1.08 -9.78
CA THR A 59 9.34 -1.47 -8.38
C THR A 59 7.99 -1.89 -7.83
N ARG A 60 6.93 -1.10 -8.08
CA ARG A 60 5.56 -1.43 -7.71
C ARG A 60 5.12 -2.79 -8.26
N TYR A 61 5.38 -3.05 -9.54
CA TYR A 61 5.05 -4.34 -10.15
C TYR A 61 5.84 -5.50 -9.53
N THR A 62 7.12 -5.28 -9.25
CA THR A 62 8.00 -6.30 -8.64
C THR A 62 7.53 -6.67 -7.24
N LEU A 63 7.22 -5.69 -6.40
CA LEU A 63 6.68 -5.92 -5.05
C LEU A 63 5.31 -6.59 -5.11
N PHE A 64 4.44 -6.16 -6.02
CA PHE A 64 3.14 -6.80 -6.22
C PHE A 64 3.29 -8.28 -6.53
N ARG A 65 4.06 -8.63 -7.56
CA ARG A 65 4.21 -10.01 -8.02
C ARG A 65 4.91 -10.92 -7.01
N SER A 66 5.98 -10.41 -6.39
CA SER A 66 6.87 -11.24 -5.57
C SER A 66 6.45 -11.29 -4.10
N VAL A 67 5.76 -10.26 -3.61
CA VAL A 67 5.50 -10.07 -2.17
C VAL A 67 4.01 -10.02 -1.90
N TYR A 68 3.31 -9.00 -2.42
CA TYR A 68 1.91 -8.77 -2.08
C TYR A 68 0.98 -9.88 -2.60
N SER A 69 1.35 -10.54 -3.69
CA SER A 69 0.65 -11.71 -4.23
C SER A 69 1.32 -13.05 -3.88
N HIS A 70 2.22 -13.10 -2.89
CA HIS A 70 2.88 -14.34 -2.52
C HIS A 70 1.85 -15.38 -2.06
N ARG A 71 1.85 -16.56 -2.71
CA ARG A 71 0.81 -17.59 -2.53
C ARG A 71 0.59 -18.01 -1.08
N ALA A 72 1.66 -18.12 -0.29
CA ALA A 72 1.55 -18.55 1.11
C ALA A 72 0.97 -17.42 1.98
N ALA A 73 1.32 -16.16 1.70
CA ALA A 73 0.74 -15.01 2.39
C ALA A 73 -0.76 -14.91 2.09
N LYS A 74 -1.15 -15.09 0.82
CA LYS A 74 -2.55 -15.13 0.42
C LYS A 74 -3.33 -16.29 1.03
N ALA A 75 -2.73 -17.47 1.17
CA ALA A 75 -3.37 -18.58 1.88
C ALA A 75 -3.66 -18.22 3.35
N VAL A 76 -2.70 -17.63 4.07
CA VAL A 76 -2.89 -17.17 5.45
C VAL A 76 -3.94 -16.06 5.53
N GLU A 77 -3.94 -15.10 4.60
CA GLU A 77 -4.94 -14.04 4.50
C GLU A 77 -6.36 -14.61 4.36
N TYR A 78 -6.54 -15.65 3.54
CA TYR A 78 -7.83 -16.34 3.42
C TYR A 78 -8.22 -17.10 4.69
N MET A 79 -7.27 -17.76 5.36
CA MET A 79 -7.55 -18.42 6.64
C MET A 79 -7.99 -17.41 7.71
N ILE A 80 -7.31 -16.25 7.80
CA ILE A 80 -7.70 -15.17 8.72
C ILE A 80 -9.08 -14.63 8.38
N ARG A 81 -9.37 -14.41 7.08
CA ARG A 81 -10.71 -14.00 6.63
C ARG A 81 -11.78 -14.99 7.09
N ASP A 82 -11.55 -16.29 6.92
CA ASP A 82 -12.52 -17.32 7.31
C ASP A 82 -12.76 -17.30 8.83
N VAL A 83 -11.70 -17.16 9.63
CA VAL A 83 -11.81 -17.00 11.09
C VAL A 83 -12.60 -15.76 11.46
N LEU A 84 -12.34 -14.62 10.82
CA LEU A 84 -13.06 -13.36 11.08
C LEU A 84 -14.54 -13.45 10.69
N LEU A 85 -14.87 -14.18 9.61
CA LEU A 85 -16.26 -14.41 9.20
C LEU A 85 -17.02 -15.27 10.22
N GLU A 86 -16.40 -16.34 10.74
CA GLU A 86 -17.03 -17.15 11.79
C GLU A 86 -17.16 -16.39 13.11
N ALA A 87 -16.15 -15.59 13.48
CA ALA A 87 -16.21 -14.73 14.66
C ALA A 87 -17.31 -13.67 14.55
N ASP A 88 -17.45 -13.04 13.38
CA ASP A 88 -18.49 -12.04 13.13
C ASP A 88 -19.90 -12.64 13.28
N ARG A 89 -20.12 -13.85 12.75
CA ARG A 89 -21.40 -14.57 12.95
C ARG A 89 -21.65 -14.86 14.42
N ALA A 90 -20.65 -15.36 15.15
CA ALA A 90 -20.78 -15.66 16.58
C ALA A 90 -21.01 -14.40 17.43
N TRP A 91 -20.54 -13.24 16.98
CA TRP A 91 -20.73 -11.95 17.63
C TRP A 91 -21.92 -11.14 17.09
N GLY A 92 -22.77 -11.76 16.27
CA GLY A 92 -23.99 -11.12 15.77
C GLY A 92 -23.76 -9.99 14.78
N GLY A 93 -22.72 -10.05 13.95
CA GLY A 93 -22.41 -9.05 12.92
C GLY A 93 -21.60 -7.84 13.43
N ARG A 94 -21.12 -7.89 14.67
CA ARG A 94 -20.47 -6.75 15.33
C ARG A 94 -19.15 -6.32 14.67
N LEU A 95 -18.39 -7.23 14.07
CA LEU A 95 -17.15 -6.88 13.37
C LEU A 95 -17.46 -6.18 12.05
N SER A 96 -18.39 -6.71 11.27
CA SER A 96 -18.73 -6.13 9.97
C SER A 96 -19.44 -4.78 10.10
N SER A 97 -20.31 -4.60 11.11
CA SER A 97 -20.99 -3.32 11.37
C SER A 97 -20.08 -2.25 11.98
N ALA A 98 -18.88 -2.62 12.46
CA ALA A 98 -17.99 -1.66 13.12
C ALA A 98 -17.52 -0.53 12.19
N ILE A 99 -17.54 -0.76 10.87
CA ILE A 99 -17.19 0.26 9.87
C ILE A 99 -18.15 1.45 9.86
N ASP A 100 -19.36 1.28 10.39
CA ASP A 100 -20.43 2.29 10.36
C ASP A 100 -20.26 3.34 11.48
N ASP A 101 -19.53 3.03 12.55
CA ASP A 101 -19.18 3.96 13.63
C ASP A 101 -17.65 4.02 13.83
N PRO A 102 -17.00 5.17 13.54
CA PRO A 102 -15.57 5.34 13.77
C PRO A 102 -15.11 4.99 15.19
N ARG A 103 -15.95 5.19 16.22
CA ARG A 103 -15.60 4.87 17.61
C ARG A 103 -15.48 3.38 17.84
N ASP A 104 -16.31 2.58 17.18
CA ASP A 104 -16.23 1.13 17.24
C ASP A 104 -15.14 0.61 16.30
N TYR A 105 -15.00 1.18 15.09
CA TYR A 105 -13.94 0.84 14.15
C TYR A 105 -12.54 0.95 14.79
N MET A 106 -12.28 2.02 15.54
CA MET A 106 -11.00 2.25 16.22
C MET A 106 -10.63 1.19 17.25
N ARG A 107 -11.58 0.39 17.74
CA ARG A 107 -11.32 -0.69 18.71
C ARG A 107 -10.80 -1.95 18.05
N TYR A 108 -11.03 -2.12 16.74
CA TYR A 108 -10.70 -3.32 16.00
C TYR A 108 -9.43 -3.10 15.19
N THR A 109 -8.34 -3.68 15.69
CA THR A 109 -7.04 -3.76 15.02
C THR A 109 -6.60 -5.23 14.94
N ASP A 110 -5.34 -5.50 14.66
CA ASP A 110 -4.75 -6.84 14.75
C ASP A 110 -4.92 -7.50 16.13
N CYS A 111 -5.32 -6.74 17.16
CA CYS A 111 -5.71 -7.29 18.47
C CYS A 111 -6.86 -8.30 18.41
N VAL A 112 -7.70 -8.30 17.37
CA VAL A 112 -8.81 -9.26 17.21
C VAL A 112 -8.31 -10.70 17.00
N LEU A 113 -7.07 -10.86 16.55
CA LEU A 113 -6.46 -12.16 16.30
C LEU A 113 -5.56 -12.65 17.45
N LYS A 114 -5.46 -11.89 18.55
CA LYS A 114 -4.61 -12.24 19.71
C LYS A 114 -5.34 -13.06 20.75
#